data_AF-A0A426PX74-F1
#
_entry.id   AF-A0A426PX74-F1
#
_cell.length_a   1.000
_cell.length_b   1.000
_cell.length_c   1.000
_cell.angle_alpha   90.00
_cell.angle_beta   90.00
_cell.angle_gamma   90.00
#
_symmetry.space_group_name_H-M   'P 1'
#
loop_
_entity.id
_entity.type
_entity.pdbx_description
1 polymer ?
#
loop_
_entity_poly.entity_id
_entity_poly.type
_entity_poly.pdbx_seq_one_letter_code
_entity_poly.pdbx_strand_id
1 'polypeptide(L)'
;MSQGLTDKTGAALTVTLDEDAASYVVTVDDTGEQAGAADFIDDTSDPENPARIFHHTVVDDRFGGRGIGSALVEGALDDTRERGVAVVPVCSMVAHWLTKHGEDFTAAGGTVREPGEHERQIVARAAH
;
A
#
# COMPACT_ATOMS: atom_id res chain seq x y z
N MET A 1 6.86 -0.41 11.11
CA MET A 1 7.35 -1.73 11.58
C MET A 1 7.94 -2.46 10.37
N SER A 2 9.09 -3.12 10.45
CA SER A 2 9.64 -3.89 9.32
C SER A 2 9.04 -5.30 9.33
N GLN A 3 7.95 -5.51 8.59
CA GLN A 3 7.42 -6.85 8.36
C GLN A 3 8.37 -7.60 7.43
N GLY A 4 8.89 -8.74 7.90
CA GLY A 4 9.71 -9.64 7.09
C GLY A 4 8.83 -10.42 6.12
N LEU A 5 8.40 -9.78 5.04
CA LEU A 5 7.70 -10.45 3.95
C LEU A 5 8.71 -11.26 3.13
N THR A 6 8.29 -12.37 2.54
CA THR A 6 9.17 -13.19 1.70
C THR A 6 8.59 -13.29 0.29
N ASP A 7 9.41 -13.01 -0.71
CA ASP A 7 9.06 -13.15 -2.12
C ASP A 7 8.96 -14.63 -2.54
N LYS A 8 8.35 -14.95 -3.70
CA LYS A 8 8.31 -16.33 -4.22
C LYS A 8 9.69 -16.94 -4.46
N THR A 9 10.74 -16.14 -4.61
CA THR A 9 12.11 -16.65 -4.72
C THR A 9 12.74 -16.99 -3.36
N GLY A 10 12.06 -16.74 -2.25
CA GLY A 10 12.59 -16.92 -0.90
C GLY A 10 13.43 -15.74 -0.39
N ALA A 11 13.46 -14.61 -1.12
CA ALA A 11 14.17 -13.42 -0.69
C ALA A 11 13.35 -12.64 0.34
N ALA A 12 14.00 -12.18 1.41
CA ALA A 12 13.37 -11.31 2.39
C ALA A 12 13.12 -9.92 1.78
N LEU A 13 11.93 -9.39 2.04
CA LEU A 13 11.45 -8.09 1.62
C LEU A 13 11.26 -7.24 2.87
N THR A 14 11.77 -6.02 2.82
CA THR A 14 11.58 -5.02 3.87
C THR A 14 10.75 -3.89 3.30
N VAL A 15 9.55 -3.69 3.86
CA VAL A 15 8.71 -2.54 3.53
C VAL A 15 9.02 -1.43 4.53
N THR A 16 9.43 -0.27 4.01
CA THR A 16 9.73 0.93 4.80
C THR A 16 8.72 2.01 4.45
N LEU A 17 8.13 2.63 5.47
CA LEU A 17 7.27 3.80 5.31
C LEU A 17 8.15 5.05 5.24
N ASP A 18 8.03 5.79 4.15
CA ASP A 18 8.57 7.13 4.01
C ASP A 18 7.44 8.15 4.26
N GLU A 19 7.40 8.72 5.46
CA GLU A 19 6.39 9.71 5.84
C GLU A 19 6.61 11.08 5.17
N ASP A 20 7.82 11.37 4.67
CA ASP A 20 8.15 12.63 4.00
C ASP A 20 7.64 12.64 2.56
N ALA A 21 7.86 11.53 1.85
CA ALA A 21 7.37 11.28 0.50
C ALA A 21 5.93 10.71 0.46
N ALA A 22 5.34 10.40 1.62
CA ALA A 22 4.06 9.70 1.73
C ALA A 22 3.99 8.44 0.83
N SER A 23 5.03 7.61 0.93
CA SER A 23 5.19 6.44 0.07
C SER A 23 5.76 5.26 0.84
N TYR A 24 5.28 4.05 0.54
CA TYR A 24 5.86 2.81 1.06
C TYR A 24 6.86 2.26 0.06
N VAL A 25 8.09 2.07 0.49
CA VAL A 25 9.16 1.53 -0.35
C VAL A 25 9.44 0.09 0.05
N VAL A 26 9.45 -0.82 -0.92
CA VAL A 26 9.89 -2.20 -0.70
C VAL A 26 11.32 -2.40 -1.20
N THR A 27 12.17 -2.90 -0.32
CA THR A 27 13.57 -3.21 -0.59
C THR A 27 13.80 -4.72 -0.46
N VAL A 28 14.55 -5.31 -1.38
CA VAL A 28 14.90 -6.73 -1.33
C VAL A 28 16.18 -6.89 -0.53
N ASP A 29 16.12 -7.49 0.65
CA ASP A 29 17.25 -7.57 1.59
C ASP A 29 18.48 -8.27 0.97
N ASP A 30 18.23 -9.28 0.13
CA ASP A 30 19.27 -10.06 -0.57
C ASP A 30 20.17 -9.20 -1.47
N THR A 31 19.60 -8.15 -2.08
CA THR A 31 20.30 -7.27 -3.04
C THR A 31 20.48 -5.84 -2.52
N GLY A 32 19.71 -5.43 -1.52
CA GLY A 32 19.58 -4.04 -1.08
C GLY A 32 18.89 -3.12 -2.09
N GLU A 33 18.33 -3.63 -3.18
CA GLU A 33 17.69 -2.82 -4.22
C GLU A 33 16.22 -2.55 -3.90
N GLN A 34 15.78 -1.32 -4.19
CA GLN A 34 14.38 -0.96 -4.17
C GLN A 34 13.66 -1.67 -5.30
N ALA A 35 12.71 -2.55 -4.96
CA ALA A 35 11.93 -3.28 -5.94
C ALA A 35 10.61 -2.60 -6.29
N GLY A 36 10.13 -1.67 -5.47
CA GLY A 36 8.89 -0.95 -5.74
C GLY A 36 8.57 0.14 -4.72
N ALA A 37 7.57 0.95 -5.06
CA ALA A 37 7.04 1.99 -4.20
C ALA A 37 5.50 2.08 -4.34
N ALA A 38 4.81 2.38 -3.25
CA ALA A 38 3.38 2.58 -3.20
C ALA A 38 3.08 3.95 -2.58
N ASP A 39 2.71 4.89 -3.44
CA ASP A 39 2.37 6.24 -3.06
C ASP A 39 0.93 6.30 -2.52
N PHE A 40 0.79 7.04 -1.44
CA PHE A 40 -0.49 7.24 -0.78
C PHE A 40 -0.72 8.69 -0.41
N ILE A 41 -1.98 9.03 -0.16
CA ILE A 41 -2.36 10.33 0.39
C ILE A 41 -3.18 10.10 1.64
N ASP A 42 -2.78 10.71 2.75
CA ASP A 42 -3.55 10.70 3.97
C ASP A 42 -4.68 11.73 3.90
N ASP A 43 -5.92 11.24 3.84
CA ASP A 43 -7.13 12.02 4.03
C ASP A 43 -7.40 12.14 5.53
N THR A 44 -7.04 13.32 6.05
CA THR A 44 -7.33 13.74 7.44
C THR A 44 -8.44 14.80 7.48
N SER A 45 -9.20 14.93 6.38
CA SER A 45 -10.34 15.85 6.29
C SER A 45 -11.39 15.54 7.35
N ASP A 46 -11.60 14.26 7.64
CA ASP A 46 -12.47 13.74 8.69
C ASP A 46 -11.63 13.20 9.86
N PRO A 47 -11.46 13.95 10.96
CA PRO A 47 -10.67 13.48 12.11
C PRO A 47 -11.29 12.27 12.83
N GLU A 48 -12.59 12.04 12.65
CA GLU A 48 -13.29 10.86 13.17
C GLU A 48 -13.09 9.61 12.29
N ASN A 49 -12.74 9.78 11.01
CA ASN A 49 -12.61 8.69 10.05
C ASN A 49 -11.43 8.94 9.09
N PRO A 50 -10.18 8.92 9.59
CA PRO A 50 -9.00 9.09 8.74
C PRO A 50 -8.93 7.97 7.71
N ALA A 51 -8.49 8.32 6.50
CA ALA A 51 -8.31 7.37 5.41
C ALA A 51 -6.99 7.59 4.67
N ARG A 52 -6.46 6.52 4.08
CA ARG A 52 -5.24 6.51 3.28
C ARG A 52 -5.54 6.05 1.88
N ILE A 53 -5.30 6.93 0.91
CA ILE A 53 -5.67 6.75 -0.49
C ILE A 53 -4.46 6.28 -1.27
N PHE A 54 -4.43 5.00 -1.64
CA PHE A 54 -3.38 4.42 -2.48
C PHE A 54 -3.71 4.68 -3.95
N HIS A 55 -3.05 5.65 -4.55
CA HIS A 55 -3.35 6.08 -5.92
C HIS A 55 -2.33 5.62 -6.96
N HIS A 56 -1.09 5.37 -6.55
CA HIS A 56 -0.05 4.91 -7.43
C HIS A 56 0.76 3.81 -6.76
N THR A 57 1.01 2.75 -7.50
CA THR A 57 1.86 1.66 -7.03
C THR A 57 2.66 1.21 -8.23
N VAL A 58 3.98 1.24 -8.07
CA VAL A 58 4.94 0.86 -9.09
C VAL A 58 5.86 -0.19 -8.52
N VAL A 59 6.07 -1.24 -9.30
CA VAL A 59 7.06 -2.27 -9.02
C VAL A 59 7.98 -2.29 -10.21
N ASP A 60 9.28 -2.33 -9.95
CA ASP A 60 10.27 -2.39 -11.00
C ASP A 60 10.14 -3.72 -11.76
N ASP A 61 10.16 -3.65 -13.09
CA ASP A 61 9.89 -4.79 -13.97
C ASP A 61 10.90 -5.93 -13.77
N ARG A 62 12.14 -5.60 -13.35
CA ARG A 62 13.17 -6.61 -13.00
C ARG A 62 12.73 -7.52 -11.87
N PHE A 63 11.82 -7.03 -11.03
CA PHE A 63 11.24 -7.70 -9.88
C PHE A 63 9.80 -8.18 -10.15
N GLY A 64 9.29 -7.93 -11.36
CA GLY A 64 7.98 -8.37 -11.82
C GLY A 64 7.80 -9.89 -11.82
N GLY A 65 6.57 -10.35 -11.61
CA GLY A 65 6.22 -11.79 -11.62
C GLY A 65 6.64 -12.57 -10.37
N ARG A 66 7.44 -11.96 -9.49
CA ARG A 66 7.91 -12.59 -8.25
C ARG A 66 6.90 -12.53 -7.11
N GLY A 67 5.97 -11.58 -7.14
CA GLY A 67 4.95 -11.39 -6.10
C GLY A 67 5.23 -10.20 -5.18
N ILE A 68 6.30 -9.44 -5.46
CA ILE A 68 6.71 -8.25 -4.70
C ILE A 68 5.61 -7.19 -4.64
N GLY A 69 4.86 -6.97 -5.72
CA GLY A 69 3.74 -6.03 -5.71
C GLY A 69 2.66 -6.39 -4.69
N SER A 70 2.30 -7.68 -4.60
CA SER A 70 1.35 -8.15 -3.58
C SER A 70 1.90 -7.99 -2.18
N ALA A 71 3.19 -8.29 -1.97
CA ALA A 71 3.84 -8.16 -0.66
C ALA A 71 3.95 -6.68 -0.22
N LEU A 72 4.29 -5.78 -1.14
CA LEU A 72 4.32 -4.34 -0.90
C LEU A 72 2.94 -3.83 -0.50
N VAL A 73 1.91 -4.18 -1.27
CA VAL A 73 0.53 -3.80 -0.95
C VAL A 73 0.11 -4.38 0.39
N GLU A 74 0.33 -5.66 0.64
CA GLU A 74 0.02 -6.30 1.93
C GLU A 74 0.67 -5.57 3.10
N GLY A 75 1.98 -5.31 3.06
CA GLY A 75 2.68 -4.60 4.13
C GLY A 75 2.21 -3.15 4.30
N ALA A 76 1.93 -2.45 3.21
CA ALA A 76 1.40 -1.09 3.28
C ALA A 76 -0.01 -1.05 3.88
N LEU A 77 -0.87 -2.00 3.52
CA LEU A 77 -2.23 -2.12 4.04
C LEU A 77 -2.23 -2.55 5.51
N ASP A 78 -1.35 -3.47 5.90
CA ASP A 78 -1.20 -3.91 7.28
C ASP A 78 -0.72 -2.77 8.18
N ASP A 79 0.32 -2.02 7.80
CA ASP A 79 0.74 -0.83 8.57
C ASP A 79 -0.40 0.20 8.67
N THR A 80 -1.15 0.40 7.58
CA THR A 80 -2.32 1.29 7.55
C THR A 80 -3.42 0.81 8.52
N ARG A 81 -3.68 -0.50 8.60
CA ARG A 81 -4.65 -1.07 9.55
C ARG A 81 -4.16 -0.97 10.98
N GLU A 82 -2.86 -1.18 11.24
CA GLU A 82 -2.26 -1.04 12.57
C GLU A 82 -2.36 0.40 13.09
N ARG A 83 -2.32 1.37 12.17
CA ARG A 83 -2.58 2.79 12.46
C ARG A 83 -4.05 3.13 12.68
N GLY A 84 -4.96 2.20 12.41
CA GLY A 84 -6.40 2.39 12.60
C GLY A 84 -7.04 3.35 11.59
N VAL A 85 -6.47 3.48 10.39
CA VAL A 85 -7.03 4.32 9.32
C VAL A 85 -7.63 3.48 8.20
N ALA A 86 -8.64 4.01 7.51
CA ALA A 86 -9.30 3.30 6.42
C ALA A 86 -8.43 3.28 5.16
N VAL A 87 -8.48 2.22 4.37
CA VAL A 87 -7.76 2.08 3.10
C VAL A 87 -8.69 2.44 1.95
N VAL A 88 -8.23 3.31 1.06
CA VAL A 88 -8.95 3.65 -0.18
C VAL A 88 -8.14 3.22 -1.41
N PRO A 89 -8.57 2.16 -2.13
CA PRO A 89 -7.85 1.63 -3.27
C PRO A 89 -8.22 2.37 -4.57
N VAL A 90 -7.52 3.46 -4.90
CA VAL A 90 -7.66 4.15 -6.20
C VAL A 90 -6.87 3.43 -7.28
N CYS A 91 -5.68 2.92 -6.96
CA CYS A 91 -4.88 2.12 -7.86
C CYS A 91 -5.54 0.75 -8.12
N SER A 92 -5.60 0.36 -9.40
CA SER A 92 -6.13 -0.95 -9.82
C SER A 92 -5.36 -2.13 -9.23
N MET A 93 -4.06 -1.96 -8.91
CA MET A 93 -3.25 -3.01 -8.28
C MET A 93 -3.74 -3.32 -6.87
N VAL A 94 -3.96 -2.29 -6.05
CA VAL A 94 -4.47 -2.42 -4.68
C VAL A 94 -5.90 -2.97 -4.70
N ALA A 95 -6.75 -2.46 -5.59
CA ALA A 95 -8.12 -2.96 -5.76
C ALA A 95 -8.14 -4.46 -6.12
N HIS A 96 -7.25 -4.91 -7.01
CA HIS A 96 -7.13 -6.32 -7.36
C HIS A 96 -6.66 -7.18 -6.17
N TRP A 97 -5.73 -6.67 -5.36
CA TRP A 97 -5.28 -7.35 -4.15
C TRP A 97 -6.42 -7.50 -3.14
N LEU A 98 -7.15 -6.41 -2.87
CA LEU A 98 -8.32 -6.42 -1.97
C LEU A 98 -9.46 -7.30 -2.48
N THR A 99 -9.61 -7.48 -3.79
CA THR A 99 -10.59 -8.44 -4.32
C THR A 99 -10.29 -9.88 -3.90
N LYS A 100 -9.00 -10.22 -3.73
CA LYS A 100 -8.55 -11.57 -3.34
C LYS A 100 -8.34 -11.74 -1.84
N HIS A 101 -7.91 -10.69 -1.15
CA HIS A 101 -7.49 -10.74 0.25
C HIS A 101 -8.28 -9.78 1.16
N GLY A 102 -9.26 -9.06 0.62
CA GLY A 102 -10.04 -8.08 1.37
C GLY A 102 -10.90 -8.69 2.48
N GLU A 103 -11.33 -9.95 2.34
CA GLU A 103 -12.03 -10.66 3.41
C GLU A 103 -11.13 -10.84 4.64
N ASP A 104 -9.88 -11.25 4.42
CA ASP A 104 -8.90 -11.49 5.48
C ASP A 104 -8.45 -10.18 6.10
N PHE A 105 -8.18 -9.17 5.27
CA PHE A 105 -7.87 -7.82 5.71
C PHE A 105 -8.97 -7.24 6.62
N THR A 106 -10.24 -7.39 6.22
CA THR A 106 -11.37 -6.89 7.01
C THR A 106 -11.55 -7.71 8.29
N ALA A 107 -11.37 -9.03 8.22
CA ALA A 107 -11.40 -9.91 9.39
C ALA A 107 -10.28 -9.59 10.39
N ALA A 108 -9.13 -9.12 9.92
CA ALA A 108 -8.01 -8.64 10.74
C ALA A 108 -8.24 -7.24 11.33
N GLY A 109 -9.43 -6.65 11.15
CA GLY A 109 -9.79 -5.32 11.66
C GLY A 109 -9.45 -4.17 10.72
N GLY A 110 -9.00 -4.46 9.50
CA GLY A 110 -8.82 -3.47 8.45
C GLY A 110 -10.15 -2.89 7.98
N THR A 111 -10.17 -1.60 7.67
CA THR A 111 -11.34 -0.93 7.09
C THR A 111 -11.02 -0.54 5.66
N VAL A 112 -11.85 -0.96 4.71
CA VAL A 112 -11.74 -0.56 3.29
C VAL A 112 -12.85 0.43 2.99
N ARG A 113 -12.49 1.56 2.40
CA ARG A 113 -13.43 2.59 1.93
C ARG A 113 -13.33 2.70 0.41
N GLU A 114 -14.47 2.72 -0.26
CA GLU A 114 -14.52 2.88 -1.71
C GLU A 114 -14.13 4.31 -2.12
N PRO A 115 -13.36 4.50 -3.21
CA PRO A 115 -12.92 5.81 -3.64
C PRO A 115 -14.10 6.68 -4.11
N GLY A 116 -14.50 7.61 -3.25
CA GLY A 116 -15.52 8.62 -3.51
C GLY A 116 -15.06 9.72 -4.46
N GLU A 117 -15.92 10.71 -4.69
CA GLU A 117 -15.55 11.92 -5.45
C GLU A 117 -14.53 12.79 -4.68
N HIS A 118 -14.60 12.80 -3.34
CA HIS A 118 -13.66 13.53 -2.48
C HIS A 118 -12.25 12.97 -2.58
N GLU A 119 -12.07 11.66 -2.38
CA GLU A 119 -10.76 11.01 -2.50
C GLU A 119 -10.18 11.13 -3.91
N ARG A 120 -11.02 11.02 -4.95
CA ARG A 120 -10.57 11.23 -6.34
C ARG A 120 -10.11 12.67 -6.60
N GLN A 121 -10.75 13.67 -5.99
CA GLN A 121 -10.29 15.07 -6.07
C GLN A 121 -8.96 15.28 -5.35
N ILE A 122 -8.76 14.63 -4.19
CA ILE A 122 -7.47 14.68 -3.47
C ILE A 122 -6.34 14.14 -4.35
N VAL A 123 -6.53 12.96 -4.95
CA VAL A 123 -5.55 12.35 -5.86
C VAL A 123 -5.29 13.25 -7.07
N ALA A 124 -6.35 13.80 -7.68
CA ALA A 124 -6.21 14.70 -8.81
C ALA A 124 -5.39 15.95 -8.47
N ARG A 125 -5.53 16.48 -7.25
CA ARG A 125 -4.76 17.63 -6.77
C ARG A 125 -3.30 17.31 -6.49
N ALA A 126 -3.00 16.10 -5.98
CA ALA A 126 -1.63 15.68 -5.71
C ALA A 126 -0.83 15.36 -6.98
N ALA A 127 -1.51 15.02 -8.08
CA ALA A 127 -0.88 14.75 -9.38
C ALA A 127 -0.57 16.01 -10.22
N HIS A 128 -0.74 17.22 -9.66
CA HIS A 128 -0.64 18.51 -10.35
C HIS A 128 0.50 19.39 -9.81
#